data_AF-A0A537P2W6-F1
#
_entry.id   AF-A0A537P2W6-F1
#
_cell.length_a   1.000
_cell.length_b   1.000
_cell.length_c   1.000
_cell.angle_alpha   90.00
_cell.angle_beta   90.00
_cell.angle_gamma   90.00
#
_symmetry.space_group_name_H-M   'P 1'
#
loop_
_entity.id
_entity.type
_entity.pdbx_description
1 polymer ?
#
loop_
_entity_poly.entity_id
_entity_poly.type
_entity_poly.pdbx_seq_one_letter_code
_entity_poly.pdbx_strand_id
1 'polypeptide(L)'
;MMGLSDADWTAILLSLRVASVATIVSLPLGVALAYILARCRFPGRTLLDGIIHLPLVMPPVVTGYLLLLSFGRKGPIGSFLDQCCGLVFSFRWTGAALAAAVMGL
;
A
#
# COMPACT_ATOMS: atom_id res chain seq x y z
N MET A 1 -18.02 1.65 -31.44
CA MET A 1 -16.94 2.41 -30.78
C MET A 1 -17.02 2.07 -29.30
N MET A 2 -16.03 1.32 -28.78
CA MET A 2 -15.95 0.65 -27.47
C MET A 2 -17.28 0.23 -26.80
N GLY A 3 -17.73 -1.00 -27.06
CA GLY A 3 -18.86 -1.63 -26.35
C GLY A 3 -18.51 -2.03 -24.93
N LEU A 4 -18.18 -1.06 -24.08
CA LEU A 4 -17.93 -1.24 -22.66
C LEU A 4 -19.23 -1.06 -21.87
N SER A 5 -19.48 -1.91 -20.89
CA SER A 5 -20.58 -1.76 -19.95
C SER A 5 -20.27 -0.66 -18.92
N ASP A 6 -21.31 -0.11 -18.27
CA ASP A 6 -21.15 0.83 -17.15
C ASP A 6 -20.29 0.24 -16.01
N ALA A 7 -20.35 -1.08 -15.83
CA ALA A 7 -19.53 -1.80 -14.86
C ALA A 7 -18.03 -1.76 -15.23
N ASP A 8 -17.70 -1.90 -16.51
CA ASP A 8 -16.32 -1.83 -16.99
C ASP A 8 -15.75 -0.44 -16.78
N TRP A 9 -16.54 0.60 -17.07
CA TRP A 9 -16.12 1.98 -16.86
C TRP A 9 -15.88 2.29 -15.38
N THR A 10 -16.75 1.76 -14.51
CA THR A 10 -16.59 1.88 -13.05
C THR A 10 -15.30 1.20 -12.58
N ALA A 11 -15.00 -0.01 -13.07
CA ALA A 11 -13.80 -0.74 -12.71
C ALA A 11 -12.52 -0.01 -13.17
N ILE A 12 -12.52 0.55 -14.38
CA ILE A 12 -11.41 1.34 -14.93
C ILE A 12 -11.17 2.58 -14.06
N LEU A 13 -12.21 3.37 -13.77
CA LEU A 13 -12.10 4.58 -12.95
C LEU A 13 -11.63 4.27 -11.53
N LEU A 14 -12.11 3.17 -10.93
CA LEU A 14 -11.68 2.73 -9.62
C LEU A 14 -10.20 2.33 -9.61
N SER A 15 -9.78 1.55 -10.61
CA SER A 15 -8.39 1.12 -10.75
C SER A 15 -7.45 2.30 -10.97
N LEU A 16 -7.85 3.27 -11.80
CA LEU A 16 -7.10 4.50 -12.03
C LEU A 16 -6.97 5.31 -10.74
N ARG A 17 -8.07 5.48 -10.00
CA ARG A 17 -8.05 6.16 -8.69
C ARG A 17 -7.11 5.49 -7.71
N VAL A 18 -7.19 4.15 -7.60
CA VAL A 18 -6.35 3.35 -6.71
C VAL A 18 -4.87 3.50 -7.08
N ALA A 19 -4.53 3.34 -8.36
CA ALA A 19 -3.16 3.46 -8.85
C ALA A 19 -2.60 4.87 -8.67
N SER A 20 -3.37 5.92 -9.00
CA SER A 20 -2.92 7.30 -8.82
C SER A 20 -2.63 7.63 -7.37
N VAL A 21 -3.53 7.27 -6.46
CA VAL A 21 -3.34 7.53 -5.02
C VAL A 21 -2.17 6.72 -4.49
N ALA A 22 -2.06 5.44 -4.86
CA ALA A 22 -0.95 4.59 -4.45
C ALA A 22 0.39 5.19 -4.88
N THR A 23 0.54 5.57 -6.15
CA THR A 23 1.78 6.17 -6.67
C THR A 23 2.11 7.50 -6.01
N ILE A 24 1.14 8.41 -5.85
CA ILE A 24 1.40 9.72 -5.23
C ILE A 24 1.88 9.57 -3.78
N VAL A 25 1.37 8.56 -3.05
CA VAL A 25 1.74 8.29 -1.66
C VAL A 25 3.07 7.53 -1.58
N SER A 26 3.28 6.51 -2.42
CA SER A 26 4.49 5.68 -2.37
C SER A 26 5.72 6.38 -2.94
N LEU A 27 5.58 7.20 -3.98
CA LEU A 27 6.69 7.86 -4.66
C LEU A 27 7.57 8.71 -3.71
N PRO A 28 7.05 9.66 -2.91
CA PRO A 28 7.90 10.44 -2.02
C PRO A 28 8.55 9.58 -0.93
N LEU A 29 7.83 8.56 -0.42
CA LEU A 29 8.35 7.63 0.58
C LEU A 29 9.47 6.75 0.01
N GLY A 30 9.27 6.18 -1.16
CA GLY A 30 10.25 5.36 -1.87
C GLY A 30 11.49 6.15 -2.22
N VAL A 31 11.34 7.39 -2.73
CA VAL A 31 12.48 8.28 -3.01
C VAL A 31 13.25 8.64 -1.73
N ALA A 32 12.55 8.95 -0.64
CA ALA A 32 13.19 9.25 0.64
C ALA A 32 13.95 8.03 1.20
N LEU A 33 13.34 6.85 1.17
CA LEU A 33 13.96 5.60 1.63
C LEU A 33 15.15 5.21 0.76
N ALA A 34 15.03 5.31 -0.57
CA ALA A 34 16.13 5.07 -1.50
C ALA A 34 17.29 6.04 -1.25
N TYR A 35 17.01 7.32 -1.00
CA TYR A 35 18.03 8.31 -0.66
C TYR A 35 18.74 7.97 0.65
N ILE A 36 18.00 7.62 1.71
CA ILE A 36 18.53 7.22 3.01
C ILE A 36 19.39 5.95 2.87
N LEU A 37 18.91 4.93 2.18
CA LEU A 37 19.66 3.69 1.95
C LEU A 37 20.92 3.95 1.11
N ALA A 38 20.86 4.84 0.11
CA ALA A 38 22.01 5.14 -0.72
C ALA A 38 23.09 5.97 0.02
N ARG A 39 22.68 6.95 0.83
CA ARG A 39 23.60 7.95 1.41
C ARG A 39 23.95 7.72 2.88
N CYS A 40 23.09 7.09 3.67
CA CYS A 40 23.33 6.88 5.10
C CYS A 40 23.94 5.50 5.38
N ARG A 41 24.91 5.46 6.30
CA ARG A 41 25.51 4.24 6.85
C ARG A 41 25.10 4.14 8.31
N PHE A 42 24.01 3.43 8.57
CA PHE A 42 23.47 3.18 9.92
C PHE A 42 23.36 1.68 10.18
N PRO A 43 23.49 1.22 11.44
CA PRO A 43 23.54 -0.21 11.78
C PRO A 43 22.27 -0.98 11.40
N GLY A 44 21.11 -0.31 11.30
CA GLY A 44 19.83 -0.91 10.90
C GLY A 44 19.55 -0.97 9.40
N ARG A 45 20.51 -0.58 8.54
CA ARG A 45 20.31 -0.46 7.09
C ARG A 45 19.85 -1.75 6.44
N THR A 46 20.50 -2.87 6.77
CA THR A 46 20.17 -4.19 6.19
C THR A 46 18.77 -4.65 6.56
N LEU A 47 18.31 -4.31 7.78
CA LEU A 47 16.96 -4.65 8.22
C LEU A 47 15.92 -3.82 7.46
N LEU A 48 16.15 -2.51 7.30
CA LEU A 48 15.26 -1.63 6.54
C LEU A 48 15.17 -2.06 5.07
N ASP A 49 16.31 -2.36 4.46
CA ASP A 49 16.40 -2.85 3.08
C ASP A 49 15.61 -4.16 2.90
N GLY A 50 15.77 -5.10 3.83
CA GLY A 50 14.98 -6.34 3.84
C GLY A 50 13.48 -6.08 3.97
N ILE A 51 13.06 -5.18 4.87
CA ILE A 51 11.64 -4.85 5.08
C ILE A 51 11.00 -4.24 3.83
N ILE A 52 11.73 -3.37 3.12
CA ILE A 52 11.22 -2.74 1.89
C ILE A 52 11.05 -3.78 0.78
N HIS A 53 11.96 -4.74 0.66
CA HIS A 53 11.87 -5.79 -0.36
C HIS A 53 10.97 -6.98 0.02
N LEU A 54 10.60 -7.13 1.30
CA LEU A 54 9.75 -8.22 1.78
C LEU A 54 8.46 -8.42 0.96
N PRO A 55 7.67 -7.37 0.64
CA PRO A 55 6.45 -7.52 -0.14
C PRO A 55 6.65 -8.15 -1.52
N LEU A 56 7.81 -7.93 -2.14
CA LEU A 56 8.16 -8.46 -3.46
C LEU A 56 8.63 -9.93 -3.40
N VAL A 57 9.23 -10.35 -2.28
CA VAL A 57 9.70 -11.72 -2.09
C VAL A 57 8.58 -12.63 -1.57
N MET A 58 7.65 -12.09 -0.80
CA MET A 58 6.51 -12.85 -0.27
C MET A 58 5.43 -13.11 -1.33
N PRO A 59 4.67 -14.21 -1.22
CA PRO A 59 3.48 -14.40 -2.04
C PRO A 59 2.48 -13.24 -1.85
N PRO A 60 1.86 -12.71 -2.91
CA PRO A 60 0.96 -11.56 -2.82
C PRO A 60 -0.20 -11.76 -1.82
N VAL A 61 -0.68 -13.00 -1.69
CA VAL A 61 -1.74 -13.36 -0.74
C VAL A 61 -1.27 -13.21 0.72
N VAL A 62 -0.02 -13.56 1.02
CA VAL A 62 0.55 -13.42 2.37
C VAL A 62 0.70 -11.94 2.71
N THR A 63 1.24 -11.14 1.78
CA THR A 63 1.33 -9.68 1.93
C THR A 63 -0.05 -9.06 2.18
N GLY A 64 -1.05 -9.43 1.38
CA GLY A 64 -2.43 -8.97 1.56
C GLY A 64 -3.03 -9.36 2.91
N TYR A 65 -2.78 -10.59 3.38
CA TYR A 65 -3.24 -11.04 4.70
C TYR A 65 -2.57 -10.29 5.85
N LEU A 66 -1.26 -10.07 5.79
CA LEU A 66 -0.53 -9.28 6.78
C LEU A 66 -1.05 -7.83 6.84
N LEU A 67 -1.31 -7.22 5.67
CA LEU A 67 -1.93 -5.90 5.59
C LEU A 67 -3.34 -5.91 6.18
N LEU A 68 -4.13 -6.94 5.95
CA LEU A 68 -5.47 -7.06 6.53
C LEU A 68 -5.42 -7.27 8.06
N LEU A 69 -4.45 -8.02 8.58
CA LEU A 69 -4.28 -8.20 10.02
C LEU A 69 -3.80 -6.92 10.71
N SER A 70 -2.97 -6.12 10.05
CA SER A 70 -2.41 -4.89 10.61
C SER A 70 -3.35 -3.68 10.44
N PHE A 71 -3.84 -3.44 9.23
CA PHE A 71 -4.71 -2.31 8.84
C PHE A 71 -6.21 -2.66 8.82
N GLY A 72 -6.59 -3.90 9.14
CA GLY A 72 -7.99 -4.28 9.34
C GLY A 72 -8.60 -3.56 10.54
N ARG A 73 -9.93 -3.54 10.62
CA ARG A 73 -10.66 -2.80 11.67
C ARG A 73 -10.29 -3.19 13.10
N LYS A 74 -9.91 -4.46 13.30
CA LYS A 74 -9.43 -5.00 14.59
C LYS A 74 -7.90 -5.11 14.68
N GLY A 75 -7.18 -4.69 13.64
CA GLY A 75 -5.73 -4.72 13.61
C GLY A 75 -5.14 -3.57 14.43
N PRO A 76 -3.91 -3.70 14.94
CA PRO A 76 -3.30 -2.70 15.82
C PRO A 76 -3.18 -1.32 15.15
N ILE A 77 -2.87 -1.29 13.84
CA ILE A 77 -2.77 -0.04 13.07
C ILE A 77 -4.18 0.43 12.67
N GLY A 78 -5.01 -0.47 12.14
CA GLY A 78 -6.35 -0.13 11.67
C GLY A 78 -7.30 0.34 12.79
N SER A 79 -7.22 -0.23 14.00
CA SER A 79 -8.03 0.20 15.14
C SER A 79 -7.62 1.59 15.64
N PHE A 80 -6.31 1.90 15.60
CA PHE A 80 -5.80 3.22 15.95
C PHE A 80 -6.27 4.28 14.94
N LEU A 81 -6.21 3.97 13.64
CA LEU A 81 -6.72 4.84 12.58
C LEU A 81 -8.25 5.03 12.62
N ASP A 82 -9.01 4.00 13.01
CA ASP A 82 -10.46 4.09 13.22
C ASP A 82 -10.77 5.03 14.41
N GLN A 83 -10.00 4.94 15.51
CA GLN A 83 -10.20 5.79 16.69
C GLN A 83 -9.75 7.24 16.48
N CYS A 84 -8.61 7.47 15.83
CA CYS A 84 -8.09 8.82 15.62
C CYS A 84 -8.75 9.57 14.46
N CYS A 85 -9.10 8.87 13.38
CA CYS A 85 -9.53 9.50 12.12
C CYS A 85 -10.80 8.88 11.52
N GLY A 86 -11.40 7.85 12.14
CA GLY A 86 -12.54 7.13 11.57
C GLY A 86 -12.22 6.41 10.27
N LEU A 87 -10.94 6.12 10.01
CA LEU A 87 -10.47 5.61 8.72
C LEU A 87 -10.37 4.09 8.73
N VAL A 88 -11.19 3.42 7.92
CA VAL A 88 -11.18 1.95 7.77
C VAL A 88 -10.69 1.58 6.38
N PHE A 89 -9.63 0.78 6.30
CA PHE A 89 -9.06 0.31 5.03
C PHE A 89 -9.67 -1.00 4.53
N SER A 90 -10.14 -1.85 5.45
CA SER A 90 -10.66 -3.18 5.14
C SER A 90 -11.88 -3.10 4.20
N PHE A 91 -11.85 -3.88 3.11
CA PHE A 91 -12.90 -3.98 2.10
C PHE A 91 -13.29 -2.63 1.45
N ARG A 92 -12.35 -1.67 1.36
CA ARG A 92 -12.53 -0.39 0.68
C ARG A 92 -11.44 -0.15 -0.35
N TRP A 93 -11.71 0.78 -1.27
CA TRP A 93 -10.73 1.23 -2.28
C TRP A 93 -9.45 1.78 -1.65
N THR A 94 -9.54 2.36 -0.44
CA THR A 94 -8.40 2.83 0.33
C THR A 94 -7.46 1.69 0.72
N GLY A 95 -7.98 0.52 1.07
CA GLY A 95 -7.17 -0.67 1.33
C GLY A 95 -6.49 -1.19 0.07
N ALA A 96 -7.17 -1.14 -1.08
CA ALA A 96 -6.55 -1.48 -2.36
C ALA A 96 -5.41 -0.51 -2.72
N ALA A 97 -5.59 0.79 -2.47
CA ALA A 97 -4.55 1.80 -2.68
C ALA A 97 -3.36 1.61 -1.74
N LEU A 98 -3.60 1.29 -0.47
CA LEU A 98 -2.55 0.97 0.49
C LEU A 98 -1.76 -0.27 0.06
N ALA A 99 -2.44 -1.35 -0.32
CA ALA A 99 -1.78 -2.56 -0.79
C ALA A 99 -0.95 -2.31 -2.05
N ALA A 100 -1.48 -1.56 -3.02
CA ALA A 100 -0.74 -1.17 -4.21
C ALA A 100 0.48 -0.29 -3.88
N ALA A 101 0.36 0.64 -2.93
CA ALA A 101 1.47 1.50 -2.50
C ALA A 101 2.59 0.70 -1.84
N VAL A 102 2.26 -0.30 -1.01
CA VAL A 102 3.24 -1.17 -0.34
C VAL A 102 3.94 -2.10 -1.32
N MET A 103 3.20 -2.64 -2.30
CA MET A 103 3.78 -3.51 -3.34
C MET A 103 4.66 -2.75 -4.33
N GLY A 104 4.40 -1.45 -4.53
CA GLY A 104 5.15 -0.60 -5.45
C GLY A 104 6.27 0.22 -4.80
N LEU A 105 6.58 -0.03 -3.53
CA LEU A 105 7.65 0.64 -2.78
C LEU A 105 9.02 0.01 -3.04
#